data_AF-A0A645FE99-F1
#
_entry.id   AF-A0A645FE99-F1
#
_cell.length_a   1.000
_cell.length_b   1.000
_cell.length_c   1.000
_cell.angle_alpha   90.00
_cell.angle_beta   90.00
_cell.angle_gamma   90.00
#
_symmetry.space_group_name_H-M   'P 1'
#
loop_
_entity.id
_entity.type
_entity.pdbx_description
1 polymer ?
#
loop_
_entity_poly.entity_id
_entity_poly.type
_entity_poly.pdbx_seq_one_letter_code
_entity_poly.pdbx_strand_id
1 'polypeptide(L)'
;MNALLVIANPVSTSFSHAMAEAAKGVLLAHDYHCQVHDLYAEGFHPVQPTGESGNTTSDDALVERHCHELAIADLIREFHPNGWSQPPAIMKGWIERVFRSATAYAYPAGAGPMAGSTQEQRETWLAEVREVTRASCAPS
;
A
#
# COMPACT_ATOMS: atom_id res chain seq x y z
N MET A 1 1.06 -20.40 12.51
CA MET A 1 1.47 -19.43 11.48
C MET A 1 0.35 -18.43 11.31
N ASN A 2 0.66 -17.18 10.97
CA ASN A 2 -0.34 -16.13 10.74
C ASN A 2 -0.48 -15.87 9.24
N ALA A 3 -1.71 -15.84 8.75
CA ALA A 3 -2.03 -15.45 7.38
C ALA A 3 -2.86 -14.16 7.38
N LEU A 4 -2.46 -13.20 6.55
CA LEU A 4 -3.19 -11.96 6.31
C LEU A 4 -3.82 -12.02 4.91
N LEU A 5 -5.15 -12.00 4.85
CA LEU A 5 -5.91 -12.00 3.59
C LEU A 5 -6.57 -10.63 3.43
N VAL A 6 -6.29 -9.94 2.32
CA VAL A 6 -6.80 -8.59 2.05
C VAL A 6 -7.64 -8.59 0.78
N ILE A 7 -8.88 -8.13 0.88
CA ILE A 7 -9.85 -8.11 -0.21
C ILE A 7 -10.11 -6.66 -0.60
N ALA A 8 -10.02 -6.36 -1.89
CA ALA A 8 -10.37 -5.06 -2.45
C ALA A 8 -11.35 -5.21 -3.61
N ASN A 9 -12.62 -5.40 -3.27
CA ASN A 9 -13.71 -5.40 -4.24
C ASN A 9 -14.98 -4.77 -3.65
N PRO A 10 -15.60 -3.78 -4.30
CA PRO A 10 -16.80 -3.13 -3.77
C PRO A 10 -18.04 -4.03 -3.75
N VAL A 11 -18.03 -5.15 -4.49
CA VAL A 11 -19.13 -6.10 -4.53
C VAL A 11 -18.83 -7.26 -3.59
N SER A 12 -19.58 -7.35 -2.49
CA SER A 12 -19.40 -8.37 -1.42
C SER A 12 -19.64 -9.81 -1.88
N THR A 13 -20.33 -10.01 -3.00
CA THR A 13 -20.58 -11.33 -3.62
C THR A 13 -19.67 -11.61 -4.81
N SER A 14 -18.62 -10.81 -5.01
CA SER A 14 -17.70 -10.97 -6.14
C SER A 14 -16.85 -12.23 -6.05
N PHE A 15 -16.29 -12.63 -7.19
CA PHE A 15 -15.35 -13.72 -7.27
C PHE A 15 -14.08 -13.50 -6.41
N SER A 16 -13.68 -12.24 -6.16
CA SER A 16 -12.58 -11.92 -5.23
C SER A 16 -12.87 -12.41 -3.81
N HIS A 17 -14.09 -12.21 -3.32
CA HIS A 17 -14.52 -12.75 -2.01
C HIS A 17 -14.57 -14.28 -2.01
N ALA A 18 -15.09 -14.88 -3.08
CA ALA A 18 -15.13 -16.33 -3.21
C ALA A 18 -13.72 -16.96 -3.18
N MET A 19 -12.74 -16.32 -3.85
CA MET A 19 -11.33 -16.75 -3.79
C MET A 19 -10.73 -16.59 -2.40
N ALA A 20 -11.03 -15.48 -1.70
CA ALA A 20 -10.54 -15.25 -0.35
C ALA A 20 -11.10 -16.29 0.64
N GLU A 21 -12.39 -16.62 0.55
CA GLU A 21 -13.01 -17.66 1.38
C GLU A 21 -12.43 -19.06 1.07
N ALA A 22 -12.21 -19.39 -0.20
CA ALA A 22 -11.54 -20.64 -0.57
C ALA A 22 -10.12 -20.73 -0.01
N ALA A 23 -9.34 -19.65 -0.12
CA ALA A 23 -7.99 -19.59 0.44
C ALA A 23 -7.99 -19.71 1.97
N LYS A 24 -8.90 -19.00 2.65
CA LYS A 24 -9.09 -19.08 4.10
C LYS A 24 -9.40 -20.50 4.54
N GLY A 25 -10.31 -21.19 3.85
CA GLY A 25 -10.67 -22.58 4.17
C GLY A 25 -9.47 -23.52 4.12
N VAL A 26 -8.62 -23.39 3.09
CA VAL A 26 -7.38 -24.16 2.98
C VAL A 26 -6.40 -23.80 4.10
N LEU A 27 -6.18 -22.52 4.37
CA LEU A 27 -5.24 -22.07 5.40
C LEU A 27 -5.63 -22.54 6.81
N LEU A 28 -6.92 -22.47 7.15
CA LEU A 28 -7.44 -22.99 8.42
C LEU A 28 -7.23 -24.50 8.55
N ALA A 29 -7.37 -25.26 7.46
CA ALA A 29 -7.09 -26.70 7.46
C ALA A 29 -5.60 -27.04 7.63
N HIS A 30 -4.71 -26.04 7.49
CA HIS A 30 -3.26 -26.14 7.68
C HIS A 30 -2.78 -25.37 8.93
N ASP A 31 -3.64 -25.18 9.93
CA ASP A 31 -3.32 -24.57 11.23
C ASP A 31 -2.78 -23.12 11.14
N TYR A 32 -3.17 -22.38 10.10
CA TYR A 32 -2.97 -20.93 10.06
C TYR A 32 -4.04 -20.21 10.89
N HIS A 33 -3.61 -19.18 11.62
CA HIS A 33 -4.51 -18.16 12.15
C HIS A 33 -4.71 -17.08 11.07
N CYS A 34 -5.94 -16.97 10.56
CA CYS A 34 -6.24 -16.08 9.44
C CYS A 34 -6.87 -14.77 9.91
N GLN A 35 -6.19 -13.66 9.64
CA GLN A 35 -6.79 -12.33 9.66
C GLN A 35 -7.31 -11.98 8.27
N VAL A 36 -8.53 -11.45 8.20
CA VAL A 36 -9.19 -11.13 6.93
C VAL A 36 -9.69 -9.71 6.97
N HIS A 37 -9.22 -8.90 6.01
CA HIS A 37 -9.63 -7.50 5.84
C HIS A 37 -10.33 -7.31 4.50
N ASP A 38 -11.58 -6.84 4.54
CA ASP A 38 -12.28 -6.32 3.37
C ASP A 38 -12.20 -4.80 3.41
N LEU A 39 -11.33 -4.24 2.56
CA LEU A 39 -11.03 -2.80 2.57
C LEU A 39 -12.26 -1.94 2.26
N TYR A 40 -13.21 -2.45 1.46
CA TYR A 40 -14.43 -1.71 1.14
C TYR A 40 -15.43 -1.79 2.30
N ALA A 41 -15.62 -2.96 2.89
CA ALA A 41 -16.52 -3.12 4.03
C ALA A 41 -16.01 -2.38 5.28
N GLU A 42 -14.70 -2.29 5.46
CA GLU A 42 -14.05 -1.57 6.56
C GLU A 42 -14.03 -0.05 6.34
N GLY A 43 -14.33 0.41 5.13
CA GLY A 43 -14.24 1.83 4.78
C GLY A 43 -12.80 2.36 4.83
N PHE A 44 -11.81 1.53 4.48
CA PHE A 44 -10.40 1.87 4.56
C PHE A 44 -10.10 3.15 3.76
N HIS A 45 -9.53 4.17 4.41
CA HIS A 45 -9.18 5.42 3.75
C HIS A 45 -7.85 5.25 2.99
N PRO A 46 -7.84 5.28 1.65
CA PRO A 46 -6.63 4.90 0.90
C PRO A 46 -5.62 6.03 0.74
N VAL A 47 -6.05 7.28 0.94
CA VAL A 47 -5.17 8.44 0.77
C VAL A 47 -4.33 8.60 2.02
N GLN A 48 -3.00 8.64 1.86
CA GLN A 48 -2.06 8.96 2.93
C GLN A 48 -2.26 10.42 3.37
N PRO A 49 -2.66 10.69 4.62
CA PRO A 49 -2.77 12.04 5.15
C PRO A 49 -1.40 12.73 5.25
N THR A 50 -1.39 14.06 5.23
CA THR A 50 -0.16 14.87 5.39
C THR A 50 0.56 14.61 6.71
N GLY A 51 -0.19 14.27 7.77
CA GLY A 51 0.33 13.88 9.08
C GLY A 51 1.13 12.56 9.06
N GLU A 52 0.95 11.72 8.04
CA GLU A 52 1.68 10.44 7.89
C GLU A 52 2.89 10.55 6.96
N SER A 53 3.36 11.77 6.66
CA SER A 53 4.46 11.99 5.70
C SER A 53 5.78 11.30 6.09
N GLY A 54 5.99 11.03 7.38
CA GLY A 54 7.12 10.23 7.86
C GLY A 54 7.01 8.73 7.58
N ASN A 55 5.86 8.25 7.08
CA ASN A 55 5.56 6.85 6.75
C ASN A 55 6.03 5.83 7.79
N THR A 56 5.84 6.14 9.08
CA THR A 56 6.27 5.33 10.22
C THR A 56 5.11 5.01 11.16
N THR A 57 4.23 5.97 11.44
CA THR A 57 3.05 5.81 12.32
C THR A 57 1.80 6.51 11.75
N SER A 58 0.63 6.10 12.23
CA SER A 58 -0.70 6.66 11.93
C SER A 58 -1.45 6.97 13.21
N ASP A 59 -2.32 7.98 13.16
CA ASP A 59 -3.37 8.19 14.16
C ASP A 59 -4.64 7.37 13.85
N ASP A 60 -4.69 6.70 12.69
CA ASP A 60 -5.77 5.80 12.27
C ASP A 60 -5.57 4.41 12.87
N ALA A 61 -6.36 4.09 13.90
CA ALA A 61 -6.29 2.81 14.59
C ALA A 61 -6.57 1.59 13.68
N LEU A 62 -7.34 1.77 12.59
CA LEU A 62 -7.52 0.71 11.60
C LEU A 62 -6.20 0.45 10.88
N VAL A 63 -5.51 1.50 10.43
CA VAL A 63 -4.19 1.35 9.79
C VAL A 63 -3.18 0.70 10.72
N GLU A 64 -3.09 1.14 11.98
CA GLU A 64 -2.15 0.55 12.94
C GLU A 64 -2.45 -0.93 13.22
N ARG A 65 -3.73 -1.33 13.21
CA ARG A 65 -4.09 -2.75 13.28
C ARG A 65 -3.55 -3.52 12.07
N HIS A 66 -3.77 -3.02 10.85
CA HIS A 66 -3.29 -3.71 9.64
C HIS A 66 -1.74 -3.75 9.64
N CYS A 67 -1.06 -2.71 10.12
CA CYS A 67 0.40 -2.69 10.27
C CYS A 67 0.88 -3.78 11.23
N HIS A 68 0.23 -3.92 12.39
CA HIS A 68 0.56 -4.95 13.36
C HIS A 68 0.37 -6.36 12.78
N GLU A 69 -0.77 -6.60 12.15
CA GLU A 69 -1.09 -7.90 11.55
C GLU A 69 -0.18 -8.23 10.36
N LEU A 70 0.21 -7.24 9.56
CA LEU A 70 1.23 -7.38 8.52
C LEU A 70 2.59 -7.80 9.12
N ALA A 71 3.01 -7.17 10.22
CA ALA A 71 4.31 -7.41 10.83
C ALA A 71 4.47 -8.84 11.40
N ILE A 72 3.35 -9.46 11.80
CA ILE A 72 3.35 -10.83 12.36
C ILE A 72 2.92 -11.89 11.34
N ALA A 73 2.59 -11.50 10.10
CA ALA A 73 2.12 -12.41 9.06
C ALA A 73 3.27 -13.23 8.46
N ASP A 74 3.08 -14.56 8.43
CA ASP A 74 3.96 -15.48 7.70
C ASP A 74 3.56 -15.57 6.21
N LEU A 75 2.29 -15.24 5.91
CA LEU A 75 1.72 -15.28 4.57
C LEU A 75 0.79 -14.08 4.35
N ILE A 76 0.95 -13.39 3.23
CA ILE A 76 0.06 -12.31 2.81
C ILE A 76 -0.57 -12.70 1.47
N ARG A 77 -1.89 -12.55 1.34
CA ARG A 77 -2.64 -12.81 0.11
C ARG A 77 -3.59 -11.66 -0.18
N GLU A 78 -3.51 -11.12 -1.38
CA GLU A 78 -4.40 -10.07 -1.87
C GLU A 78 -5.41 -10.62 -2.88
N PHE A 79 -6.65 -10.16 -2.79
CA PHE A 79 -7.76 -10.57 -3.65
C PHE A 79 -8.47 -9.34 -4.21
N HIS A 80 -8.27 -9.07 -5.50
CA HIS A 80 -8.86 -7.91 -6.17
C HIS A 80 -9.05 -8.18 -7.67
N PRO A 81 -9.95 -7.48 -8.35
CA PRO A 81 -9.99 -7.49 -9.80
C PRO A 81 -8.76 -6.77 -10.36
N ASN A 82 -8.32 -7.16 -11.55
CA ASN A 82 -7.31 -6.41 -12.29
C ASN A 82 -7.97 -5.18 -12.95
N GLY A 83 -7.57 -3.98 -12.57
CA GLY A 83 -7.97 -2.73 -13.20
C GLY A 83 -6.76 -2.04 -13.83
N TRP A 84 -6.71 -1.95 -15.15
CA TRP A 84 -5.59 -1.32 -15.89
C TRP A 84 -4.21 -1.95 -15.60
N SER A 85 -4.14 -3.28 -15.47
CA SER A 85 -2.92 -4.01 -15.11
C SER A 85 -2.40 -3.68 -13.71
N GLN A 86 -3.27 -3.20 -12.82
CA GLN A 86 -2.95 -2.76 -11.46
C GLN A 86 -4.06 -3.15 -10.48
N PRO A 87 -3.78 -3.16 -9.17
CA PRO A 87 -4.81 -3.25 -8.15
C PRO A 87 -5.71 -2.00 -8.13
N PRO A 88 -6.96 -2.10 -7.61
CA PRO A 88 -7.80 -0.93 -7.37
C PRO A 88 -7.10 0.09 -6.46
N ALA A 89 -7.46 1.37 -6.60
CA ALA A 89 -6.84 2.45 -5.82
C ALA A 89 -6.90 2.22 -4.30
N ILE A 90 -7.96 1.60 -3.78
CA ILE A 90 -8.07 1.31 -2.35
C ILE A 90 -7.01 0.32 -1.86
N MET A 91 -6.67 -0.68 -2.67
CA MET A 91 -5.60 -1.64 -2.37
C MET A 91 -4.23 -0.97 -2.50
N LYS A 92 -4.03 -0.14 -3.53
CA LYS A 92 -2.77 0.61 -3.68
C LYS A 92 -2.53 1.54 -2.48
N GLY A 93 -3.58 2.23 -2.02
CA GLY A 93 -3.52 3.08 -0.84
C GLY A 93 -3.31 2.29 0.46
N TRP A 94 -3.91 1.09 0.58
CA TRP A 94 -3.59 0.18 1.67
C TRP A 94 -2.12 -0.21 1.69
N ILE A 95 -1.53 -0.56 0.52
CA ILE A 95 -0.10 -0.84 0.41
C ILE A 95 0.71 0.39 0.86
N GLU A 96 0.40 1.59 0.36
CA GLU A 96 1.12 2.82 0.72
C GLU A 96 1.05 3.14 2.22
N ARG A 97 -0.12 2.97 2.84
CA ARG A 97 -0.34 3.32 4.25
C ARG A 97 0.08 2.22 5.22
N VAL A 98 0.16 0.95 4.81
CA VAL A 98 0.44 -0.17 5.72
C VAL A 98 1.85 -0.74 5.55
N PHE A 99 2.42 -0.70 4.34
CA PHE A 99 3.82 -1.09 4.11
C PHE A 99 4.74 0.08 4.48
N ARG A 100 4.89 0.27 5.78
CA ARG A 100 5.60 1.42 6.35
C ARG A 100 7.06 1.14 6.65
N SER A 101 7.83 2.22 6.71
CA SER A 101 9.16 2.21 7.28
C SER A 101 9.06 1.80 8.76
N ALA A 102 9.91 0.88 9.21
CA ALA A 102 9.89 0.19 10.50
C ALA A 102 8.87 -0.96 10.67
N THR A 103 7.93 -1.15 9.73
CA THR A 103 7.01 -2.30 9.73
C THR A 103 7.36 -3.29 8.62
N ALA A 104 7.40 -2.83 7.37
CA ALA A 104 7.60 -3.67 6.19
C ALA A 104 9.03 -3.55 5.62
N TYR A 105 9.67 -2.39 5.80
CA TYR A 105 11.05 -2.15 5.36
C TYR A 105 11.73 -1.11 6.27
N ALA A 106 13.03 -0.96 6.15
CA ALA A 106 13.78 0.11 6.81
C ALA A 106 14.90 0.61 5.89
N TYR A 107 15.27 1.88 6.03
CA TYR A 107 16.44 2.45 5.38
C TYR A 107 17.61 2.56 6.37
N PRO A 108 18.86 2.37 5.91
CA PRO A 108 20.03 2.80 6.67
C PRO A 108 19.95 4.28 7.03
N ALA A 109 20.63 4.68 8.11
CA ALA A 109 20.71 6.08 8.50
C ALA A 109 21.22 6.96 7.33
N GLY A 110 20.47 8.01 6.99
CA GLY A 110 20.78 8.89 5.86
C GLY A 110 20.29 8.41 4.48
N ALA A 111 19.63 7.26 4.40
CA ALA A 111 19.01 6.75 3.17
C ALA A 111 17.48 6.87 3.23
N GLY A 112 16.84 7.00 2.07
CA GLY A 112 15.38 7.12 1.94
C GLY A 112 14.98 7.70 0.59
N PRO A 113 13.70 7.58 0.19
CA PRO A 113 13.25 7.85 -1.18
C PRO A 113 13.49 9.30 -1.63
N MET A 114 13.63 10.23 -0.67
CA MET A 114 13.97 11.64 -0.91
C MET A 114 15.22 12.11 -0.14
N ALA A 115 15.77 11.27 0.74
CA ALA A 115 16.92 11.62 1.59
C ALA A 115 18.26 11.51 0.84
N GLY A 116 18.29 10.85 -0.31
CA GLY A 116 19.51 10.64 -1.10
C GLY A 116 19.84 11.71 -2.15
N SER A 117 18.97 12.69 -2.41
CA SER A 117 19.24 13.70 -3.45
C SER A 117 20.04 14.89 -2.92
N THR A 118 21.19 15.17 -3.54
CA THR A 118 21.99 16.36 -3.24
C THR A 118 21.28 17.62 -3.72
N GLN A 119 21.67 18.78 -3.19
CA GLN A 119 21.14 20.07 -3.67
C GLN A 119 21.38 20.26 -5.17
N GLU A 120 22.56 19.86 -5.66
CA GLU A 120 22.90 19.89 -7.09
C GLU A 120 21.95 19.03 -7.92
N GLN A 121 21.69 17.79 -7.53
CA GLN A 121 20.74 16.91 -8.24
C GLN A 121 19.34 17.51 -8.29
N ARG A 122 18.89 18.14 -7.20
CA ARG A 122 17.59 18.81 -7.14
C ARG A 122 17.55 20.00 -8.10
N GLU A 123 18.60 20.81 -8.16
CA GLU A 123 18.71 21.95 -9.08
C GLU A 123 18.74 21.49 -10.54
N THR A 124 19.46 20.41 -10.86
CA THR A 124 19.47 19.79 -12.20
C THR A 124 18.07 19.34 -12.61
N TRP A 125 17.39 18.55 -11.80
CA TRP A 125 16.02 18.10 -12.12
C TRP A 125 15.05 19.26 -12.27
N LEU A 126 15.16 20.29 -11.41
CA LEU A 126 14.34 21.49 -11.53
C LEU A 126 14.63 22.26 -12.83
N ALA A 127 15.88 22.30 -13.29
CA ALA A 127 16.25 22.91 -14.57
C ALA A 127 15.64 22.14 -15.74
N GLU A 128 15.76 20.81 -15.75
CA GLU A 128 15.18 19.92 -16.76
C GLU A 128 13.65 20.08 -16.85
N VAL A 129 12.95 20.03 -15.71
CA VAL A 129 11.49 20.21 -15.66
C VAL A 129 11.09 21.57 -16.23
N ARG A 130 11.81 22.65 -15.89
CA ARG A 130 11.55 23.99 -16.42
C ARG A 130 11.80 24.09 -17.92
N GLU A 131 12.79 23.37 -18.44
CA GLU A 131 13.08 23.32 -19.87
C GLU A 131 11.98 22.58 -20.63
N VAL A 132 11.65 21.35 -20.22
CA VAL A 132 10.60 20.54 -20.84
C VAL A 132 9.25 21.26 -20.82
N THR A 133 8.94 21.92 -19.71
CA THR A 133 7.69 22.70 -19.58
C THR A 133 7.69 23.89 -20.55
N ARG A 134 8.79 24.65 -20.65
CA ARG A 134 8.90 25.77 -21.60
C ARG A 134 8.77 25.31 -23.04
N ALA A 135 9.45 24.22 -23.40
CA ALA A 135 9.35 23.64 -24.74
C ALA A 135 7.91 23.22 -25.09
N SER A 136 7.15 22.73 -24.11
CA SER A 136 5.74 22.34 -24.27
C SER A 136 4.77 23.52 -24.36
N CYS A 137 5.19 24.73 -23.98
CA CYS A 137 4.37 25.95 -24.02
C CYS A 137 4.65 26.84 -25.24
N ALA A 138 5.62 26.51 -26.09
CA ALA A 138 5.89 27.28 -27.29
C ALA A 138 4.73 27.08 -28.30
N PRO A 139 4.14 28.16 -28.86
CA PRO A 139 3.14 28.01 -29.89
C PRO A 139 3.76 27.34 -31.13
N SER A 140 3.02 26.40 -31.69
CA SER A 140 3.34 25.69 -32.95
C SER A 140 3.49 26.63 -34.13
#